data_AF-A0A0E3C9W7-F1
#
_entry.id   AF-A0A0E3C9W7-F1
#
_cell.length_a   1.000
_cell.length_b   1.000
_cell.length_c   1.000
_cell.angle_alpha   90.00
_cell.angle_beta   90.00
_cell.angle_gamma   90.00
#
_symmetry.space_group_name_H-M   'P 1'
#
loop_
_entity.id
_entity.type
_entity.pdbx_description
1 polymer ?
#
loop_
_entity_poly.entity_id
_entity_poly.type
_entity_poly.pdbx_seq_one_letter_code
_entity_poly.pdbx_strand_id
1 'polypeptide(L)'
;MAAAALLLACSDSKTEGAAPPAQAPATAPAPAPAPPAAEARRVIDQLFSTETIGMNLAYVQKIAGPAMRSEFHRHQFRTDGCDITLVSDEADKVIESVEIDIAPSCNLSLKSVLNVSEGQPDIKLGDLTFGGFEPLLDSRYYADCLTLCGNAADPVVYLEAKGSRLTNFINYSVQAPMVDGKVLDATAAWRDAMVKAESDDYVLDTRFNCEPDRFRNVISAGLRNARPTVFSFGRGPTFEQGGCE
;
A
#
# COMPACT_ATOMS: atom_id res chain seq x y z
N MET A 1 -7.22 22.30 61.67
CA MET A 1 -7.55 23.48 62.52
C MET A 1 -7.37 24.69 61.61
N ALA A 2 -8.45 25.26 61.06
CA ALA A 2 -9.23 26.38 61.61
C ALA A 2 -8.32 27.63 61.84
N ALA A 3 -8.56 28.86 61.39
CA ALA A 3 -9.72 29.60 60.85
C ALA A 3 -9.14 30.84 60.10
N ALA A 4 -9.77 31.42 59.07
CA ALA A 4 -10.67 32.60 59.10
C ALA A 4 -10.23 33.73 60.07
N ALA A 5 -10.34 35.03 59.83
CA ALA A 5 -10.75 35.91 58.73
C ALA A 5 -10.46 37.36 59.18
N LEU A 6 -10.31 38.28 58.21
CA LEU A 6 -10.70 39.72 58.17
C LEU A 6 -10.64 40.59 59.46
N LEU A 7 -10.13 41.83 59.33
CA LEU A 7 -10.95 43.08 59.25
C LEU A 7 -10.11 44.38 59.33
N LEU A 8 -10.41 45.28 58.38
CA LEU A 8 -10.62 46.75 58.46
C LEU A 8 -9.52 47.74 58.89
N ALA A 9 -9.29 48.75 58.04
CA ALA A 9 -9.70 50.15 58.33
C ALA A 9 -9.43 51.10 57.14
N CYS A 10 -10.39 52.00 56.89
CA CYS A 10 -10.39 53.05 55.88
C CYS A 10 -9.49 54.24 56.25
N SER A 11 -8.97 54.98 55.26
CA SER A 11 -8.86 56.44 55.34
C SER A 11 -8.72 57.08 53.96
N ASP A 12 -9.67 57.97 53.68
CA ASP A 12 -9.63 59.00 52.66
C ASP A 12 -8.46 59.97 52.91
N SER A 13 -7.70 60.29 51.85
CA SER A 13 -6.94 61.54 51.76
C SER A 13 -6.67 61.90 50.30
N LYS A 14 -7.61 62.70 49.79
CA LYS A 14 -7.49 63.73 48.76
C LYS A 14 -6.04 64.12 48.41
N THR A 15 -5.62 63.80 47.18
CA THR A 15 -4.50 64.49 46.51
C THR A 15 -4.89 64.76 45.06
N GLU A 16 -5.01 66.04 44.72
CA GLU A 16 -5.09 66.54 43.35
C GLU A 16 -3.84 66.12 42.56
N GLY A 17 -4.04 65.53 41.38
CA GLY A 17 -2.95 65.14 40.51
C GLY A 17 -3.44 64.72 39.14
N ALA A 18 -3.40 65.67 38.20
CA ALA A 18 -3.36 65.53 36.74
C ALA A 18 -4.40 64.61 36.05
N ALA A 19 -5.21 65.24 35.18
CA ALA A 19 -6.01 64.52 34.19
C ALA A 19 -5.12 63.58 33.34
N PRO A 20 -5.50 62.29 33.17
CA PRO A 20 -4.80 61.42 32.23
C PRO A 20 -5.06 61.91 30.79
N PRO A 21 -4.07 61.84 29.89
CA PRO A 21 -4.30 62.16 28.50
C PRO A 21 -5.30 61.17 27.90
N ALA A 22 -6.18 61.67 27.05
CA ALA A 22 -7.15 60.86 26.32
C ALA A 22 -6.44 59.73 25.58
N GLN A 23 -6.76 58.48 25.92
CA GLN A 23 -6.33 57.31 25.16
C GLN A 23 -7.01 57.36 23.79
N ALA A 24 -6.22 57.40 22.72
CA ALA A 24 -6.68 57.17 21.37
C ALA A 24 -7.36 55.78 21.30
N PRO A 25 -8.43 55.61 20.50
CA PRO A 25 -9.11 54.33 20.39
C PRO A 25 -8.14 53.26 19.91
N ALA A 26 -8.00 52.20 20.70
CA ALA A 26 -7.23 51.02 20.29
C ALA A 26 -7.92 50.40 19.07
N THR A 27 -7.26 50.47 17.91
CA THR A 27 -7.63 49.69 16.74
C THR A 27 -7.58 48.21 17.09
N ALA A 28 -8.70 47.52 16.92
CA ALA A 28 -8.77 46.07 17.08
C ALA A 28 -7.72 45.39 16.19
N PRO A 29 -6.99 44.38 16.70
CA PRO A 29 -6.02 43.65 15.88
C PRO A 29 -6.75 42.98 14.73
N ALA A 30 -6.20 43.12 13.52
CA ALA A 30 -6.70 42.45 12.33
C ALA A 30 -6.75 40.93 12.58
N PRO A 31 -7.80 40.23 12.09
CA PRO A 31 -7.92 38.80 12.27
C PRO A 31 -6.69 38.11 11.68
N ALA A 32 -6.09 37.21 12.45
CA ALA A 32 -4.99 36.38 11.99
C ALA A 32 -5.42 35.61 10.73
N PRO A 33 -4.54 35.48 9.73
CA PRO A 33 -4.86 34.69 8.54
C PRO A 33 -5.23 33.28 8.99
N ALA A 34 -6.36 32.78 8.48
CA ALA A 34 -6.79 31.42 8.72
C ALA A 34 -5.65 30.47 8.32
N PRO A 35 -5.37 29.42 9.10
CA PRO A 35 -4.41 28.40 8.69
C PRO A 35 -4.82 27.89 7.30
N PRO A 36 -3.85 27.66 6.39
CA PRO A 36 -4.15 27.15 5.07
C PRO A 36 -5.00 25.89 5.23
N ALA A 37 -6.14 25.85 4.52
CA ALA A 37 -6.97 24.65 4.48
C ALA A 37 -6.07 23.48 4.08
N ALA A 38 -6.03 22.43 4.90
CA ALA A 38 -5.37 21.20 4.53
C ALA A 38 -5.93 20.78 3.16
N GLU A 39 -5.09 20.75 2.13
CA GLU A 39 -5.49 20.29 0.81
C GLU A 39 -6.14 18.92 0.98
N ALA A 40 -7.37 18.78 0.50
CA ALA A 40 -8.09 17.52 0.57
C ALA A 40 -7.23 16.47 -0.15
N ARG A 41 -6.72 15.48 0.59
CA ARG A 41 -5.95 14.37 0.01
C ARG A 41 -6.78 13.73 -1.09
N ARG A 42 -6.18 13.49 -2.26
CA ARG A 42 -6.84 12.77 -3.35
C ARG A 42 -7.32 11.42 -2.82
N VAL A 43 -8.47 10.96 -3.30
CA VAL A 43 -9.06 9.70 -2.86
C VAL A 43 -8.07 8.56 -3.08
N ILE A 44 -7.39 8.53 -4.23
CA ILE A 44 -6.39 7.49 -4.51
C ILE A 44 -5.26 7.46 -3.48
N ASP A 45 -4.78 8.62 -2.99
CA ASP A 45 -3.69 8.67 -2.01
C ASP A 45 -4.13 8.13 -0.65
N GLN A 46 -5.44 8.17 -0.36
CA GLN A 46 -6.02 7.60 0.86
C GLN A 46 -6.23 6.07 0.73
N LEU A 47 -6.60 5.59 -0.46
CA LEU A 47 -6.78 4.15 -0.71
C LEU A 47 -5.47 3.42 -0.98
N PHE A 48 -4.47 4.11 -1.52
CA PHE A 48 -3.11 3.61 -1.72
C PHE A 48 -2.22 3.90 -0.51
N SER A 49 -2.69 3.42 0.64
CA SER A 49 -2.04 3.59 1.93
C SER A 49 -2.13 2.29 2.74
N THR A 50 -1.11 2.00 3.54
CA THR A 50 -1.18 0.90 4.51
C THR A 50 -2.30 1.10 5.54
N GLU A 51 -2.78 2.34 5.75
CA GLU A 51 -3.91 2.65 6.62
C GLU A 51 -5.25 2.12 6.08
N THR A 52 -5.34 1.86 4.76
CA THR A 52 -6.54 1.26 4.15
C THR A 52 -6.75 -0.17 4.64
N ILE A 53 -5.67 -0.88 5.00
CA ILE A 53 -5.75 -2.24 5.53
C ILE A 53 -6.37 -2.20 6.93
N GLY A 54 -7.50 -2.88 7.10
CA GLY A 54 -8.31 -2.85 8.31
C GLY A 54 -9.41 -1.80 8.32
N MET A 55 -9.51 -0.95 7.29
CA MET A 55 -10.66 -0.04 7.16
C MET A 55 -11.94 -0.82 6.91
N ASN A 56 -13.06 -0.23 7.34
CA ASN A 56 -14.37 -0.77 7.01
C ASN A 56 -14.73 -0.45 5.55
N LEU A 57 -15.22 -1.41 4.78
CA LEU A 57 -15.64 -1.22 3.39
C LEU A 57 -16.67 -0.08 3.24
N ALA A 58 -17.65 -0.01 4.14
CA ALA A 58 -18.67 1.05 4.11
C ALA A 58 -18.08 2.44 4.43
N TYR A 59 -16.96 2.49 5.18
CA TYR A 59 -16.23 3.74 5.38
C TYR A 59 -15.49 4.16 4.09
N VAL A 60 -14.83 3.21 3.43
CA VAL A 60 -14.17 3.47 2.14
C VAL A 60 -15.17 3.94 1.08
N GLN A 61 -16.34 3.31 0.99
CA GLN A 61 -17.38 3.69 0.03
C GLN A 61 -17.96 5.10 0.29
N LYS A 62 -17.89 5.61 1.52
CA LYS A 62 -18.25 7.01 1.81
C LYS A 62 -17.23 8.01 1.25
N ILE A 63 -15.97 7.61 1.12
CA ILE A 63 -14.88 8.46 0.62
C ILE A 63 -14.76 8.35 -0.90
N ALA A 64 -14.74 7.12 -1.42
CA ALA A 64 -14.48 6.82 -2.83
C ALA A 64 -15.75 6.72 -3.69
N GLY A 65 -16.94 6.70 -3.06
CA GLY A 65 -18.18 6.32 -3.71
C GLY A 65 -18.38 4.80 -3.74
N PRO A 66 -19.51 4.31 -4.27
CA PRO A 66 -19.75 2.89 -4.40
C PRO A 66 -18.75 2.25 -5.37
N ALA A 67 -18.39 0.99 -5.10
CA ALA A 67 -17.57 0.21 -6.02
C ALA A 67 -18.29 0.04 -7.37
N MET A 68 -17.54 0.12 -8.47
CA MET A 68 -18.08 -0.11 -9.82
C MET A 68 -18.53 -1.57 -10.00
N ARG A 69 -17.79 -2.50 -9.37
CA ARG A 69 -18.07 -3.94 -9.34
C ARG A 69 -17.66 -4.50 -7.98
N SER A 70 -18.36 -5.53 -7.54
CA SER A 70 -18.06 -6.24 -6.30
C SER A 70 -18.40 -7.70 -6.47
N GLU A 71 -17.39 -8.55 -6.56
CA GLU A 71 -17.51 -9.98 -6.83
C GLU A 71 -16.41 -10.71 -6.05
N PHE A 72 -16.74 -11.84 -5.42
CA PHE A 72 -15.78 -12.67 -4.67
C PHE A 72 -14.92 -11.86 -3.68
N HIS A 73 -15.54 -11.01 -2.86
CA HIS A 73 -14.86 -10.13 -1.88
C HIS A 73 -13.90 -9.10 -2.49
N ARG A 74 -13.96 -8.88 -3.81
CA ARG A 74 -13.13 -7.91 -4.54
C ARG A 74 -13.98 -6.74 -4.99
N HIS A 75 -13.64 -5.55 -4.51
CA HIS A 75 -14.37 -4.30 -4.76
C HIS A 75 -13.55 -3.37 -5.65
N GLN A 76 -14.02 -3.16 -6.88
CA GLN A 76 -13.31 -2.37 -7.88
C GLN A 76 -13.72 -0.89 -7.83
N PHE A 77 -12.75 0.00 -7.76
CA PHE A 77 -12.94 1.44 -7.84
C PHE A 77 -12.04 2.03 -8.94
N ARG A 78 -12.48 3.14 -9.53
CA ARG A 78 -11.68 3.94 -10.45
C ARG A 78 -11.59 5.35 -9.91
N THR A 79 -10.38 5.78 -9.58
CA THR A 79 -10.12 7.10 -8.99
C THR A 79 -8.79 7.63 -9.49
N ASP A 80 -8.74 8.91 -9.86
CA ASP A 80 -7.53 9.58 -10.36
C ASP A 80 -6.82 8.85 -11.52
N GLY A 81 -7.57 8.10 -12.35
CA GLY A 81 -7.01 7.34 -13.48
C GLY A 81 -6.38 5.99 -13.10
N CYS A 82 -6.45 5.60 -11.83
CA CYS A 82 -6.04 4.30 -11.32
C CYS A 82 -7.24 3.36 -11.19
N ASP A 83 -7.05 2.12 -11.63
CA ASP A 83 -7.92 1.00 -11.30
C ASP A 83 -7.38 0.32 -10.04
N ILE A 84 -8.19 0.38 -8.98
CA ILE A 84 -7.87 -0.16 -7.67
C ILE A 84 -8.91 -1.18 -7.27
N THR A 85 -8.45 -2.33 -6.83
CA THR A 85 -9.29 -3.37 -6.24
C THR A 85 -8.97 -3.47 -4.76
N LEU A 86 -9.99 -3.36 -3.93
CA LEU A 86 -9.89 -3.64 -2.49
C LEU A 86 -10.45 -5.02 -2.24
N VAL A 87 -9.67 -5.89 -1.61
CA VAL A 87 -10.12 -7.21 -1.21
C VAL A 87 -10.53 -7.16 0.26
N SER A 88 -11.75 -7.60 0.57
CA SER A 88 -12.26 -7.65 1.93
C SER A 88 -12.16 -9.04 2.56
N ASP A 89 -12.43 -9.10 3.85
CA ASP A 89 -12.73 -10.34 4.56
C ASP A 89 -13.98 -11.04 3.99
N GLU A 90 -14.16 -12.30 4.38
CA GLU A 90 -15.31 -13.16 4.02
C GLU A 90 -16.69 -12.53 4.33
N ALA A 91 -16.73 -11.55 5.25
CA ALA A 91 -17.94 -10.86 5.66
C ALA A 91 -18.21 -9.56 4.88
N ASP A 92 -17.36 -9.20 3.91
CA ASP A 92 -17.41 -7.94 3.15
C ASP A 92 -17.41 -6.68 4.04
N LYS A 93 -16.67 -6.72 5.14
CA LYS A 93 -16.65 -5.66 6.16
C LYS A 93 -15.32 -4.96 6.26
N VAL A 94 -14.22 -5.68 6.22
CA VAL A 94 -12.89 -5.17 6.54
C VAL A 94 -11.98 -5.38 5.33
N ILE A 95 -11.25 -4.34 4.92
CA ILE A 95 -10.28 -4.45 3.83
C ILE A 95 -9.05 -5.21 4.32
N GLU A 96 -8.66 -6.26 3.60
CA GLU A 96 -7.51 -7.11 3.90
C GLU A 96 -6.34 -6.89 2.96
N SER A 97 -6.60 -6.53 1.70
CA SER A 97 -5.57 -6.16 0.74
C SER A 97 -6.05 -5.11 -0.27
N VAL A 98 -5.07 -4.49 -0.91
CA VAL A 98 -5.23 -3.52 -1.98
C VAL A 98 -4.43 -4.02 -3.18
N GLU A 99 -5.03 -3.94 -4.36
CA GLU A 99 -4.39 -4.25 -5.64
C GLU A 99 -4.57 -3.07 -6.59
N ILE A 100 -3.50 -2.73 -7.30
CA ILE A 100 -3.46 -1.65 -8.27
C ILE A 100 -3.02 -2.20 -9.61
N ASP A 101 -3.81 -1.93 -10.64
CA ASP A 101 -3.39 -2.15 -12.03
C ASP A 101 -2.34 -1.09 -12.41
N ILE A 102 -1.16 -1.55 -12.78
CA ILE A 102 -0.06 -0.69 -13.21
C ILE A 102 -0.35 -0.25 -14.65
N ALA A 103 -0.88 0.96 -14.76
CA ALA A 103 -1.19 1.59 -16.04
C ALA A 103 -0.44 2.93 -16.18
N PRO A 104 -0.19 3.42 -17.41
CA PRO A 104 0.40 4.75 -17.64
C PRO A 104 -0.41 5.90 -17.01
N SER A 105 -1.71 5.71 -16.82
CA SER A 105 -2.59 6.67 -16.14
C SER A 105 -2.45 6.67 -14.61
N CYS A 106 -1.78 5.68 -14.03
CA CYS A 106 -1.66 5.49 -12.58
C CYS A 106 -0.20 5.60 -12.12
N ASN A 107 0.23 6.81 -11.74
CA ASN A 107 1.62 7.09 -11.38
C ASN A 107 1.83 7.27 -9.87
N LEU A 108 1.44 6.26 -9.08
CA LEU A 108 1.57 6.29 -7.62
C LEU A 108 3.02 5.98 -7.19
N SER A 109 3.39 6.54 -6.05
CA SER A 109 4.71 6.37 -5.43
C SER A 109 4.69 5.19 -4.47
N LEU A 110 5.61 4.23 -4.63
CA LEU A 110 5.71 3.11 -3.69
C LEU A 110 6.16 3.55 -2.29
N LYS A 111 6.72 4.76 -2.14
CA LYS A 111 7.13 5.30 -0.84
C LYS A 111 5.97 5.47 0.15
N SER A 112 4.73 5.58 -0.33
CA SER A 112 3.56 5.71 0.56
C SER A 112 3.15 4.40 1.23
N VAL A 113 3.55 3.26 0.66
CA VAL A 113 3.11 1.92 1.10
C VAL A 113 4.26 1.04 1.56
N LEU A 114 5.44 1.21 0.96
CA LEU A 114 6.66 0.62 1.45
C LEU A 114 7.25 1.61 2.45
N ASN A 115 7.45 1.19 3.70
CA ASN A 115 8.25 1.92 4.69
C ASN A 115 9.75 1.87 4.30
N VAL A 116 10.07 2.21 3.05
CA VAL A 116 11.42 2.26 2.52
C VAL A 116 12.22 3.29 3.30
N SER A 117 13.39 2.89 3.76
CA SER A 117 14.24 3.70 4.63
C SER A 117 14.65 5.00 3.96
N GLU A 118 14.94 6.01 4.78
CA GLU A 118 15.43 7.31 4.34
C GLU A 118 16.66 7.13 3.42
N GLY A 119 16.60 7.66 2.20
CA GLY A 119 17.65 7.56 1.18
C GLY A 119 17.42 6.56 0.03
N GLN A 120 16.36 5.75 0.07
CA GLN A 120 15.97 4.94 -1.09
C GLN A 120 15.21 5.78 -2.15
N PRO A 121 15.42 5.51 -3.45
CA PRO A 121 14.76 6.24 -4.52
C PRO A 121 13.24 6.05 -4.46
N ASP A 122 12.49 7.11 -4.73
CA ASP A 122 11.05 7.03 -4.90
C ASP A 122 10.73 6.32 -6.21
N ILE A 123 10.37 5.03 -6.12
CA ILE A 123 9.97 4.21 -7.26
C ILE A 123 8.49 4.47 -7.54
N LYS A 124 8.19 4.91 -8.75
CA LYS A 124 6.81 5.02 -9.23
C LYS A 124 6.33 3.67 -9.77
N LEU A 125 5.02 3.39 -9.61
CA LEU A 125 4.41 2.17 -10.17
C LEU A 125 4.67 2.03 -11.67
N GLY A 126 4.53 3.13 -12.42
CA GLY A 126 4.78 3.14 -13.86
C GLY A 126 6.23 2.87 -14.28
N ASP A 127 7.19 2.92 -13.36
CA ASP A 127 8.61 2.64 -13.58
C ASP A 127 9.07 1.32 -12.95
N LEU A 128 8.16 0.61 -12.28
CA LEU A 128 8.47 -0.62 -11.56
C LEU A 128 8.87 -1.75 -12.52
N THR A 129 9.88 -2.51 -12.11
CA THR A 129 10.26 -3.79 -12.72
C THR A 129 10.42 -4.84 -11.64
N PHE A 130 10.35 -6.12 -12.00
CA PHE A 130 10.62 -7.20 -11.04
C PHE A 130 12.00 -7.06 -10.39
N GLY A 131 13.04 -6.74 -11.18
CA GLY A 131 14.39 -6.54 -10.64
C GLY A 131 14.56 -5.26 -9.81
N GLY A 132 13.65 -4.30 -9.93
CA GLY A 132 13.58 -3.12 -9.06
C GLY A 132 12.86 -3.39 -7.74
N PHE A 133 11.88 -4.31 -7.75
CA PHE A 133 11.14 -4.74 -6.57
C PHE A 133 11.90 -5.78 -5.74
N GLU A 134 12.54 -6.76 -6.39
CA GLU A 134 13.24 -7.88 -5.75
C GLU A 134 14.20 -7.47 -4.61
N PRO A 135 15.06 -6.44 -4.73
CA PRO A 135 15.99 -6.08 -3.67
C PRO A 135 15.36 -5.25 -2.54
N LEU A 136 14.10 -4.82 -2.65
CA LEU A 136 13.48 -3.92 -1.65
C LEU A 136 13.18 -4.64 -0.33
N LEU A 137 12.88 -5.94 -0.40
CA LEU A 137 12.43 -6.77 0.73
C LEU A 137 12.89 -8.23 0.51
N ASP A 138 12.74 -9.10 1.52
CA ASP A 138 12.95 -10.55 1.35
C ASP A 138 11.84 -11.14 0.48
N SER A 139 12.04 -11.12 -0.84
CA SER A 139 11.06 -11.53 -1.83
C SER A 139 11.30 -12.94 -2.36
N ARG A 140 10.26 -13.64 -2.83
CA ARG A 140 10.32 -14.99 -3.43
C ARG A 140 9.42 -15.07 -4.66
N TYR A 141 9.84 -15.84 -5.66
CA TYR A 141 9.05 -16.06 -6.87
C TYR A 141 8.11 -17.25 -6.71
N TYR A 142 6.89 -17.09 -7.20
CA TYR A 142 5.88 -18.14 -7.30
C TYR A 142 5.18 -18.06 -8.66
N ALA A 143 4.48 -19.11 -9.04
CA ALA A 143 3.60 -19.08 -10.21
C ALA A 143 2.39 -19.99 -9.99
N ASP A 144 1.27 -19.66 -10.62
CA ASP A 144 0.08 -20.53 -10.60
C ASP A 144 0.43 -21.95 -11.09
N CYS A 145 1.26 -22.00 -12.13
CA CYS A 145 1.71 -23.19 -12.85
C CYS A 145 2.76 -22.77 -13.89
N LEU A 146 3.58 -23.70 -14.38
CA LEU A 146 4.52 -23.43 -15.49
C LEU A 146 4.27 -24.30 -16.71
N THR A 147 3.35 -25.26 -16.58
CA THR A 147 2.91 -26.16 -17.65
C THR A 147 1.54 -26.72 -17.27
N LEU A 148 0.77 -27.16 -18.27
CA LEU A 148 -0.56 -27.76 -18.10
C LEU A 148 -1.46 -27.03 -17.08
N CYS A 149 -1.52 -25.71 -17.19
CA CYS A 149 -2.24 -24.78 -16.31
C CYS A 149 -3.77 -24.93 -16.24
N GLY A 150 -4.33 -26.02 -16.79
CA GLY A 150 -5.75 -26.30 -16.80
C GLY A 150 -6.57 -25.19 -17.46
N ASN A 151 -7.59 -24.70 -16.72
CA ASN A 151 -8.52 -23.66 -17.19
C ASN A 151 -8.03 -22.22 -16.88
N ALA A 152 -6.81 -22.04 -16.39
CA ALA A 152 -6.27 -20.69 -16.19
C ALA A 152 -6.15 -20.01 -17.56
N ALA A 153 -7.00 -19.00 -17.80
CA ALA A 153 -6.99 -18.26 -19.06
C ALA A 153 -5.63 -17.56 -19.25
N ASP A 154 -5.16 -16.89 -18.19
CA ASP A 154 -3.89 -16.18 -18.16
C ASP A 154 -3.15 -16.54 -16.84
N PRO A 155 -2.29 -17.57 -16.83
CA PRO A 155 -1.55 -17.94 -15.62
C PRO A 155 -0.54 -16.84 -15.26
N VAL A 156 -0.29 -16.63 -13.98
CA VAL A 156 0.47 -15.50 -13.46
C VAL A 156 1.75 -15.95 -12.75
N VAL A 157 2.82 -15.16 -12.90
CA VAL A 157 4.01 -15.22 -12.06
C VAL A 157 3.96 -14.10 -11.02
N TYR A 158 4.32 -14.43 -9.79
CA TYR A 158 4.33 -13.54 -8.64
C TYR A 158 5.76 -13.37 -8.13
N LEU A 159 6.05 -12.19 -7.60
CA LEU A 159 7.21 -11.93 -6.75
C LEU A 159 6.71 -11.29 -5.46
N GLU A 160 6.82 -12.03 -4.37
CA GLU A 160 6.19 -11.68 -3.11
C GLU A 160 7.21 -11.43 -2.03
N ALA A 161 7.00 -10.37 -1.28
CA ALA A 161 7.81 -9.97 -0.16
C ALA A 161 6.99 -9.98 1.14
N LYS A 162 7.54 -10.62 2.17
CA LYS A 162 6.91 -10.64 3.48
C LYS A 162 7.18 -9.35 4.25
N GLY A 163 6.12 -8.80 4.84
CA GLY A 163 6.21 -7.66 5.73
C GLY A 163 6.95 -7.96 7.02
N SER A 164 7.60 -6.94 7.59
CA SER A 164 8.16 -7.04 8.94
C SER A 164 7.14 -6.65 10.00
N ARG A 165 7.51 -6.80 11.27
CA ARG A 165 6.73 -6.24 12.40
C ARG A 165 6.51 -4.72 12.25
N LEU A 166 7.46 -3.99 11.66
CA LEU A 166 7.37 -2.55 11.47
C LEU A 166 6.30 -2.15 10.44
N THR A 167 5.94 -3.06 9.54
CA THR A 167 4.86 -2.87 8.56
C THR A 167 3.57 -3.59 8.99
N ASN A 168 3.42 -3.94 10.27
CA ASN A 168 2.30 -4.74 10.78
C ASN A 168 2.08 -6.06 10.01
N PHE A 169 3.16 -6.66 9.51
CA PHE A 169 3.13 -7.87 8.67
C PHE A 169 2.35 -7.70 7.35
N ILE A 170 2.26 -6.47 6.83
CA ILE A 170 1.75 -6.23 5.47
C ILE A 170 2.73 -6.83 4.46
N ASN A 171 2.26 -7.81 3.72
CA ASN A 171 2.96 -8.42 2.61
C ASN A 171 2.76 -7.58 1.34
N TYR A 172 3.68 -7.70 0.41
CA TYR A 172 3.69 -6.98 -0.86
C TYR A 172 3.91 -7.98 -1.99
N SER A 173 3.26 -7.77 -3.12
CA SER A 173 3.46 -8.60 -4.31
C SER A 173 3.43 -7.76 -5.57
N VAL A 174 4.20 -8.21 -6.56
CA VAL A 174 4.10 -7.76 -7.94
C VAL A 174 3.86 -8.98 -8.82
N GLN A 175 3.02 -8.84 -9.82
CA GLN A 175 2.64 -9.96 -10.66
C GLN A 175 2.48 -9.57 -12.14
N ALA A 176 2.60 -10.56 -13.02
CA ALA A 176 2.39 -10.40 -14.44
C ALA A 176 1.85 -11.70 -15.08
N PRO A 177 0.91 -11.60 -16.03
CA PRO A 177 0.51 -12.73 -16.87
C PRO A 177 1.69 -13.33 -17.63
N MET A 178 1.76 -14.65 -17.68
CA MET A 178 2.78 -15.43 -18.40
C MET A 178 2.32 -15.79 -19.82
N VAL A 179 1.74 -14.83 -20.52
CA VAL A 179 1.07 -15.09 -21.82
C VAL A 179 1.88 -14.60 -23.02
N ASP A 180 2.78 -13.63 -22.83
CA ASP A 180 3.62 -13.11 -23.89
C ASP A 180 4.94 -12.49 -23.41
N GLY A 181 5.76 -12.12 -24.41
CA GLY A 181 6.95 -11.29 -24.25
C GLY A 181 7.97 -11.83 -23.25
N LYS A 182 8.64 -10.90 -22.56
CA LYS A 182 9.74 -11.22 -21.64
C LYS A 182 9.31 -12.09 -20.46
N VAL A 183 8.04 -11.99 -20.06
CA VAL A 183 7.52 -12.78 -18.92
C VAL A 183 7.39 -14.23 -19.34
N LEU A 184 6.76 -14.50 -20.49
CA LEU A 184 6.66 -15.85 -21.05
C LEU A 184 8.04 -16.48 -21.31
N ASP A 185 8.97 -15.73 -21.92
CA ASP A 185 10.32 -16.25 -22.19
C ASP A 185 11.06 -16.61 -20.90
N ALA A 186 10.95 -15.77 -19.86
CA ALA A 186 11.60 -16.00 -18.57
C ALA A 186 11.00 -17.20 -17.83
N THR A 187 9.68 -17.34 -17.83
CA THR A 187 9.00 -18.44 -17.12
C THR A 187 9.17 -19.78 -17.86
N ALA A 188 9.27 -19.74 -19.20
CA ALA A 188 9.68 -20.91 -19.99
C ALA A 188 11.11 -21.36 -19.67
N ALA A 189 12.08 -20.43 -19.60
CA ALA A 189 13.44 -20.76 -19.22
C ALA A 189 13.53 -21.29 -17.77
N TRP A 190 12.70 -20.76 -16.88
CA TRP A 190 12.59 -21.23 -15.50
C TRP A 190 12.06 -22.67 -15.43
N ARG A 191 10.97 -22.96 -16.14
CA ARG A 191 10.44 -24.31 -16.33
C ARG A 191 11.48 -25.27 -16.87
N ASP A 192 12.14 -24.91 -17.96
CA ASP A 192 13.08 -25.79 -18.65
C ASP A 192 14.29 -26.13 -17.75
N ALA A 193 14.73 -25.17 -16.92
CA ALA A 193 15.77 -25.41 -15.93
C ALA A 193 15.31 -26.42 -14.85
N MET A 194 14.07 -26.33 -14.38
CA MET A 194 13.49 -27.29 -13.43
C MET A 194 13.33 -28.68 -14.03
N VAL A 195 12.76 -28.79 -15.23
CA VAL A 195 12.59 -30.09 -15.91
C VAL A 195 13.93 -30.77 -16.12
N LYS A 196 14.96 -30.00 -16.50
CA LYS A 196 16.31 -30.52 -16.72
C LYS A 196 16.98 -31.02 -15.43
N ALA A 197 16.74 -30.37 -14.30
CA ALA A 197 17.38 -30.70 -13.03
C ALA A 197 16.60 -31.76 -12.22
N GLU A 198 15.27 -31.74 -12.33
CA GLU A 198 14.35 -32.59 -11.58
C GLU A 198 13.59 -33.53 -12.54
N SER A 199 12.39 -33.14 -12.96
CA SER A 199 11.50 -33.89 -13.85
C SER A 199 10.34 -33.00 -14.31
N ASP A 200 9.57 -33.49 -15.29
CA ASP A 200 8.28 -32.88 -15.63
C ASP A 200 7.31 -32.89 -14.44
N ASP A 201 7.27 -34.00 -13.68
CA ASP A 201 6.40 -34.15 -12.51
C ASP A 201 6.69 -33.10 -11.43
N TYR A 202 7.97 -32.72 -11.23
CA TYR A 202 8.33 -31.65 -10.29
C TYR A 202 7.66 -30.32 -10.63
N VAL A 203 7.58 -30.00 -11.92
CA VAL A 203 6.95 -28.78 -12.42
C VAL A 203 5.43 -28.91 -12.42
N LEU A 204 4.90 -30.05 -12.85
CA LEU A 204 3.47 -30.33 -12.88
C LEU A 204 2.83 -30.28 -11.49
N ASP A 205 3.51 -30.83 -10.50
CA ASP A 205 3.08 -30.83 -9.10
C ASP A 205 3.34 -29.47 -8.40
N THR A 206 3.84 -28.47 -9.11
CA THR A 206 4.16 -27.12 -8.59
C THR A 206 5.14 -27.10 -7.40
N ARG A 207 5.98 -28.13 -7.25
CA ARG A 207 6.92 -28.27 -6.11
C ARG A 207 7.90 -27.11 -5.99
N PHE A 208 8.18 -26.41 -7.09
CA PHE A 208 9.00 -25.20 -7.10
C PHE A 208 8.44 -24.07 -6.22
N ASN A 209 7.12 -24.02 -5.99
CA ASN A 209 6.51 -23.06 -5.07
C ASN A 209 6.81 -23.38 -3.60
N CYS A 210 7.12 -24.65 -3.28
CA CYS A 210 7.54 -25.09 -1.95
C CYS A 210 9.05 -24.88 -1.71
N GLU A 211 9.83 -24.81 -2.79
CA GLU A 211 11.29 -24.59 -2.78
C GLU A 211 11.67 -23.32 -3.56
N PRO A 212 11.11 -22.14 -3.22
CA PRO A 212 11.18 -20.93 -4.05
C PRO A 212 12.61 -20.40 -4.28
N ASP A 213 13.57 -20.80 -3.44
CA ASP A 213 14.97 -20.38 -3.56
C ASP A 213 15.79 -21.26 -4.53
N ARG A 214 15.36 -22.49 -4.82
CA ARG A 214 16.18 -23.50 -5.54
C ARG A 214 16.51 -23.10 -6.99
N PHE A 215 15.53 -22.53 -7.69
CA PHE A 215 15.67 -22.08 -9.07
C PHE A 215 15.51 -20.56 -9.23
N ARG A 216 15.60 -19.82 -8.11
CA ARG A 216 15.40 -18.37 -8.07
C ARG A 216 16.29 -17.60 -9.03
N ASN A 217 17.55 -18.01 -9.15
CA ASN A 217 18.53 -17.35 -10.00
C ASN A 217 18.11 -17.30 -11.48
N VAL A 218 17.41 -18.33 -11.97
CA VAL A 218 16.94 -18.39 -13.36
C VAL A 218 15.85 -17.36 -13.60
N ILE A 219 14.80 -17.38 -12.76
CA ILE A 219 13.66 -16.49 -12.92
C ILE A 219 13.99 -15.03 -12.60
N SER A 220 14.80 -14.77 -11.57
CA SER A 220 15.30 -13.43 -11.23
C SER A 220 16.06 -12.81 -12.40
N ALA A 221 16.96 -13.58 -13.04
CA ALA A 221 17.70 -13.09 -14.20
C ALA A 221 16.78 -12.79 -15.41
N GLY A 222 15.82 -13.67 -15.69
CA GLY A 222 14.88 -13.51 -16.80
C GLY A 222 13.93 -12.32 -16.62
N LEU A 223 13.35 -12.16 -15.42
CA LEU A 223 12.35 -11.13 -15.14
C LEU A 223 12.95 -9.77 -14.75
N ARG A 224 14.27 -9.66 -14.53
CA ARG A 224 14.92 -8.43 -14.03
C ARG A 224 14.41 -7.12 -14.65
N ASN A 225 14.20 -7.11 -15.97
CA ASN A 225 13.77 -5.95 -16.74
C ASN A 225 12.31 -6.04 -17.23
N ALA A 226 11.55 -7.05 -16.81
CA ALA A 226 10.13 -7.16 -17.08
C ALA A 226 9.35 -6.22 -16.13
N ARG A 227 8.26 -5.65 -16.64
CA ARG A 227 7.37 -4.77 -15.87
C ARG A 227 6.21 -5.61 -15.35
N PRO A 228 5.89 -5.57 -14.04
CA PRO A 228 4.66 -6.14 -13.54
C PRO A 228 3.46 -5.37 -14.07
N THR A 229 2.30 -6.02 -14.08
CA THR A 229 1.01 -5.41 -14.47
C THR A 229 0.15 -5.08 -13.27
N VAL A 230 0.39 -5.72 -12.13
CA VAL A 230 -0.33 -5.47 -10.88
C VAL A 230 0.67 -5.35 -9.72
N PHE A 231 0.41 -4.41 -8.83
CA PHE A 231 1.06 -4.28 -7.53
C PHE A 231 0.02 -4.45 -6.42
N SER A 232 0.32 -5.23 -5.40
CA SER A 232 -0.59 -5.48 -4.29
C SER A 232 0.10 -5.42 -2.94
N PHE A 233 -0.68 -5.09 -1.90
CA PHE A 233 -0.23 -5.11 -0.51
C PHE A 233 -1.38 -5.41 0.45
N GLY A 234 -1.09 -6.06 1.58
CA GLY A 234 -2.11 -6.43 2.56
C GLY A 234 -1.71 -7.59 3.45
N ARG A 235 -2.69 -8.15 4.16
CA ARG A 235 -2.49 -9.34 5.02
C ARG A 235 -2.58 -10.66 4.23
N GLY A 236 -3.29 -10.66 3.11
CA GLY A 236 -3.51 -11.85 2.26
C GLY A 236 -3.06 -11.80 0.79
N PRO A 237 -2.29 -10.81 0.25
CA PRO A 237 -1.87 -10.84 -1.15
C PRO A 237 -0.75 -11.87 -1.42
N THR A 238 -0.65 -12.90 -0.57
CA THR A 238 0.36 -13.94 -0.67
C THR A 238 -0.21 -15.12 -1.42
N PHE A 239 0.59 -15.66 -2.32
CA PHE A 239 0.42 -16.94 -2.96
C PHE A 239 0.19 -17.97 -1.86
N GLU A 240 -1.01 -18.55 -1.86
CA GLU A 240 -1.33 -19.63 -0.94
C GLU A 240 -0.56 -20.87 -1.41
N GLN A 241 0.49 -21.21 -0.65
CA GLN A 241 1.25 -22.43 -0.87
C GLN A 241 0.34 -23.65 -0.62
N GLY A 242 -0.22 -24.21 -1.69
CA GLY A 242 -0.94 -25.47 -1.62
C GLY A 242 0.02 -26.64 -1.40
N GLY A 243 -0.34 -27.55 -0.48
CA GLY A 243 0.14 -28.94 -0.47
C GLY A 243 1.66 -29.19 -0.43
N CYS A 244 2.44 -28.38 0.31
CA CYS A 244 3.88 -28.59 0.48
C CYS A 244 4.25 -29.69 1.51
N GLU A 245 3.49 -30.79 1.56
CA GLU A 245 3.73 -31.95 2.44
C GLU A 245 4.48 -33.09 1.73
#